data_AF-A0A367XH94-F1
#
_entry.id   AF-A0A367XH94-F1
#
_cell.length_a   1.000
_cell.length_b   1.000
_cell.length_c   1.000
_cell.angle_alpha   90.00
_cell.angle_beta   90.00
_cell.angle_gamma   90.00
#
_symmetry.space_group_name_H-M   'P 1'
#
loop_
_entity.id
_entity.type
_entity.pdbx_description
1 polymer ?
#
loop_
_entity_poly.entity_id
_entity_poly.type
_entity_poly.pdbx_seq_one_letter_code
_entity_poly.pdbx_strand_id
1 'polypeptide(L)'
;MQMNFTLDGNEVSFEIGHCTVAGWTGRDAKAIQHHIDELAAIGVKPPSTVPLYYRTSFGMLTQSPLIEVVGKGTSGEVEPLVISKDGVLYLGLASDHTDRELEAHSVALSKQICAKPVADAIWKFDDVADHLEQIELKSWIREGDSDEWVPYQEGTIASIRPLSDLIEGAGLTAAGANGKAAAMLCGTFGAKGGVRPARSFKMTMHDPVRGLSITHSYDIVELPEIA
;
A
#
# COMPACT_ATOMS: atom_id res chain seq x y z
N MET A 1 2.02 -5.37 17.64
CA MET A 1 3.42 -5.35 17.18
C MET A 1 3.91 -3.93 17.31
N GLN A 2 5.01 -3.67 18.02
CA GLN A 2 5.57 -2.33 18.11
C GLN A 2 6.30 -1.97 16.81
N MET A 3 6.05 -0.79 16.27
CA MET A 3 6.77 -0.21 15.13
C MET A 3 7.19 1.22 15.49
N ASN A 4 8.39 1.60 15.08
CA ASN A 4 8.95 2.93 15.33
C ASN A 4 8.94 3.74 14.04
N PHE A 5 8.56 5.00 14.13
CA PHE A 5 8.51 5.92 13.01
C PHE A 5 9.20 7.23 13.34
N THR A 6 9.65 7.94 12.32
CA THR A 6 10.15 9.30 12.40
C THR A 6 9.02 10.27 12.07
N LEU A 7 8.64 11.12 13.01
CA LEU A 7 7.67 12.20 12.85
C LEU A 7 8.35 13.53 13.15
N ASP A 8 8.49 14.38 12.13
CA ASP A 8 9.17 15.69 12.24
C ASP A 8 10.56 15.60 12.90
N GLY A 9 11.31 14.54 12.56
CA GLY A 9 12.65 14.28 13.12
C GLY A 9 12.68 13.64 14.51
N ASN A 10 11.52 13.36 15.11
CA ASN A 10 11.42 12.70 16.41
C ASN A 10 10.96 11.25 16.25
N GLU A 11 11.51 10.34 17.05
CA GLU A 11 11.05 8.96 17.08
C GLU A 11 9.70 8.87 17.82
N VAL A 12 8.75 8.16 17.21
CA VAL A 12 7.45 7.81 17.79
C VAL A 12 7.20 6.33 17.63
N SER A 13 6.61 5.68 18.63
CA SER A 13 6.28 4.25 18.59
C SER A 13 4.77 4.03 18.57
N PHE A 14 4.32 3.11 17.73
CA PHE A 14 2.96 2.61 17.72
C PHE A 14 2.91 1.12 18.02
N GLU A 15 2.05 0.71 18.94
CA GLU A 15 1.63 -0.69 19.02
C GLU A 15 0.54 -0.95 17.98
N ILE A 16 0.90 -1.53 16.83
CA ILE A 16 -0.05 -1.87 15.78
C ILE A 16 -0.82 -3.14 16.15
N GLY A 17 -2.15 -3.07 16.06
CA GLY A 17 -3.06 -4.19 16.29
C GLY A 17 -3.99 -4.50 15.12
N HIS A 18 -3.94 -3.72 14.04
CA HIS A 18 -4.86 -3.81 12.91
C HIS A 18 -4.19 -3.31 11.62
N CYS A 19 -4.36 -4.03 10.50
CA CYS A 19 -3.84 -3.66 9.18
C CYS A 19 -4.83 -3.99 8.06
N THR A 20 -5.38 -2.97 7.40
CA THR A 20 -6.34 -3.12 6.30
C THR A 20 -5.68 -2.71 4.98
N VAL A 21 -6.02 -3.39 3.88
CA VAL A 21 -5.67 -2.96 2.53
C VAL A 21 -6.96 -2.59 1.79
N ALA A 22 -7.04 -1.37 1.28
CA ALA A 22 -8.16 -0.92 0.46
C ALA A 22 -7.90 -1.26 -1.02
N GLY A 23 -8.81 -2.00 -1.65
CA GLY A 23 -8.79 -2.27 -3.08
C GLY A 23 -9.94 -1.58 -3.81
N TRP A 24 -9.85 -1.55 -5.13
CA TRP A 24 -10.84 -0.90 -6.00
C TRP A 24 -11.03 0.58 -5.68
N THR A 25 -9.92 1.27 -5.39
CA THR A 25 -9.91 2.64 -4.89
C THR A 25 -9.83 3.69 -6.00
N GLY A 26 -10.01 3.32 -7.26
CA GLY A 26 -10.12 4.30 -8.35
C GLY A 26 -11.24 5.32 -8.11
N ARG A 27 -11.07 6.55 -8.61
CA ARG A 27 -12.10 7.59 -8.52
C ARG A 27 -13.15 7.52 -9.62
N ASP A 28 -12.79 7.01 -10.79
CA ASP A 28 -13.72 6.91 -11.91
C ASP A 28 -14.60 5.66 -11.75
N ALA A 29 -15.82 5.88 -11.27
CA ALA A 29 -16.81 4.82 -11.09
C ALA A 29 -17.15 4.09 -12.40
N LYS A 30 -17.13 4.76 -13.56
CA LYS A 30 -17.38 4.12 -14.86
C LYS A 30 -16.20 3.25 -15.25
N ALA A 31 -14.97 3.73 -15.06
CA ALA A 31 -13.78 2.93 -15.33
C ALA A 31 -13.69 1.70 -14.42
N ILE A 32 -14.02 1.85 -13.14
CA ILE A 32 -14.11 0.71 -12.21
C ILE A 32 -15.16 -0.29 -12.66
N GLN A 33 -16.37 0.17 -12.99
CA GLN A 33 -17.43 -0.73 -13.43
C GLN A 33 -17.06 -1.45 -14.72
N HIS A 34 -16.47 -0.76 -15.70
CA HIS A 34 -15.96 -1.36 -16.92
C HIS A 34 -14.93 -2.46 -16.62
N HIS A 35 -13.99 -2.21 -15.70
CA HIS A 35 -12.99 -3.21 -15.32
C HIS A 35 -13.61 -4.42 -14.59
N ILE A 36 -14.63 -4.21 -13.77
CA ILE A 36 -15.42 -5.29 -13.15
C ILE A 36 -16.09 -6.14 -14.23
N ASP A 37 -16.69 -5.51 -15.24
CA ASP A 37 -17.38 -6.20 -16.34
C ASP A 37 -16.39 -7.01 -17.21
N GLU A 38 -15.19 -6.47 -17.48
CA GLU A 38 -14.10 -7.18 -18.18
C GLU A 38 -13.66 -8.44 -17.42
N LEU A 39 -13.42 -8.31 -16.11
CA LEU A 39 -13.01 -9.43 -15.25
C LEU A 39 -14.11 -10.48 -15.13
N ALA A 40 -15.37 -10.06 -15.03
CA ALA A 40 -16.51 -10.96 -15.03
C ALA A 40 -16.62 -11.76 -16.35
N ALA A 41 -16.32 -11.14 -17.50
CA ALA A 41 -16.34 -11.81 -18.80
C ALA A 41 -15.33 -12.97 -18.92
N ILE A 42 -14.25 -12.96 -18.13
CA ILE A 42 -13.24 -14.04 -18.07
C ILE A 42 -13.40 -14.95 -16.84
N GLY A 43 -14.50 -14.83 -16.10
CA GLY A 43 -14.85 -15.72 -14.99
C GLY A 43 -14.32 -15.29 -13.61
N VAL A 44 -13.76 -14.10 -13.48
CA VAL A 44 -13.36 -13.54 -12.18
C VAL A 44 -14.58 -13.00 -11.45
N LYS A 45 -14.74 -13.36 -10.17
CA LYS A 45 -15.88 -12.91 -9.37
C LYS A 45 -15.80 -11.40 -9.09
N PRO A 46 -16.87 -10.62 -9.32
CA PRO A 46 -16.87 -9.19 -9.03
C PRO A 46 -16.69 -8.91 -7.52
N PRO A 47 -16.18 -7.72 -7.15
CA PRO A 47 -16.05 -7.34 -5.75
C PRO A 47 -17.44 -7.20 -5.09
N SER A 48 -17.53 -7.51 -3.80
CA SER A 48 -18.81 -7.40 -3.05
C SER A 48 -19.22 -5.95 -2.79
N THR A 49 -18.26 -5.04 -2.74
CA THR A 49 -18.44 -3.59 -2.57
C THR A 49 -17.32 -2.85 -3.30
N VAL A 50 -17.54 -1.59 -3.63
CA VAL A 50 -16.51 -0.69 -4.20
C VAL A 50 -16.47 0.59 -3.37
N PRO A 51 -15.38 0.86 -2.62
CA PRO A 51 -14.16 0.07 -2.51
C PRO A 51 -14.38 -1.23 -1.71
N LEU A 52 -13.38 -2.11 -1.72
CA LEU A 52 -13.35 -3.34 -0.92
C LEU A 52 -12.19 -3.30 0.06
N TYR A 53 -12.42 -3.72 1.31
CA TYR A 53 -11.42 -3.66 2.38
C TYR A 53 -10.98 -5.06 2.79
N TYR A 54 -9.71 -5.38 2.58
CA TYR A 54 -9.11 -6.66 2.93
C TYR A 54 -8.43 -6.54 4.29
N ARG A 55 -8.90 -7.31 5.27
CA ARG A 55 -8.20 -7.43 6.56
C ARG A 55 -6.98 -8.32 6.37
N THR A 56 -5.81 -7.80 6.73
CA THR A 56 -4.59 -8.61 6.83
C THR A 56 -4.14 -8.74 8.29
N SER A 57 -3.26 -9.70 8.54
CA SER A 57 -2.53 -9.78 9.79
C SER A 57 -1.68 -8.53 9.93
N PHE A 58 -1.79 -7.83 11.05
CA PHE A 58 -0.92 -6.69 11.34
C PHE A 58 0.57 -7.07 11.38
N GLY A 59 0.88 -8.35 11.58
CA GLY A 59 2.25 -8.86 11.53
C GLY A 59 2.84 -8.91 10.13
N MET A 60 2.07 -8.65 9.07
CA MET A 60 2.61 -8.51 7.71
C MET A 60 3.29 -7.16 7.50
N LEU A 61 2.99 -6.14 8.32
CA LEU A 61 3.69 -4.86 8.22
C LEU A 61 5.16 -5.03 8.60
N THR A 62 6.06 -4.45 7.81
CA THR A 62 7.50 -4.53 8.06
C THR A 62 8.20 -3.27 7.57
N GLN A 63 9.25 -2.86 8.27
CA GLN A 63 10.17 -1.80 7.83
C GLN A 63 11.49 -2.38 7.29
N SER A 64 11.56 -3.72 7.17
CA SER A 64 12.72 -4.43 6.69
C SER A 64 13.05 -4.00 5.24
N PRO A 65 14.33 -3.76 4.91
CA PRO A 65 14.77 -3.55 3.53
C PRO A 65 14.80 -4.84 2.71
N LEU A 66 14.26 -5.94 3.24
CA LEU A 66 14.22 -7.24 2.60
C LEU A 66 12.94 -7.98 2.99
N ILE A 67 12.29 -8.58 2.00
CA ILE A 67 11.19 -9.53 2.21
C ILE A 67 11.52 -10.85 1.53
N GLU A 68 10.91 -11.91 2.05
CA GLU A 68 10.98 -13.24 1.47
C GLU A 68 9.59 -13.66 0.98
N VAL A 69 9.52 -14.24 -0.21
CA VAL A 69 8.26 -14.66 -0.85
C VAL A 69 8.46 -16.04 -1.46
N VAL A 70 7.44 -16.89 -1.42
CA VAL A 70 7.51 -18.20 -2.09
C VAL A 70 7.20 -17.99 -3.58
N GLY A 71 8.06 -18.55 -4.42
CA GLY A 71 7.95 -18.41 -5.87
C GLY A 71 8.27 -17.01 -6.38
N LYS A 72 8.20 -16.88 -7.70
CA LYS A 72 8.58 -15.66 -8.44
C LYS A 72 7.41 -14.73 -8.76
N GLY A 73 6.19 -15.12 -8.40
CA GLY A 73 4.95 -14.51 -8.88
C GLY A 73 4.48 -13.28 -8.09
N THR A 74 5.33 -12.62 -7.30
CA THR A 74 4.90 -11.50 -6.44
C THR A 74 5.38 -10.14 -6.97
N SER A 75 4.73 -9.05 -6.55
CA SER A 75 5.15 -7.69 -6.92
C SER A 75 4.69 -6.64 -5.91
N GLY A 76 5.41 -5.52 -5.85
CA GLY A 76 5.05 -4.36 -5.02
C GLY A 76 4.11 -3.39 -5.73
N GLU A 77 3.36 -2.62 -4.96
CA GLU A 77 2.51 -1.52 -5.41
C GLU A 77 2.61 -0.36 -4.43
N VAL A 78 3.01 0.83 -4.87
CA VAL A 78 3.21 1.99 -3.99
C VAL A 78 1.87 2.57 -3.52
N GLU A 79 1.70 2.78 -2.22
CA GLU A 79 0.45 3.25 -1.62
C GLU A 79 0.66 4.29 -0.52
N PRO A 80 -0.29 5.22 -0.34
CA PRO A 80 -0.41 5.98 0.90
C PRO A 80 -0.72 5.03 2.06
N LEU A 81 0.02 5.15 3.15
CA LEU A 81 -0.27 4.51 4.42
C LEU A 81 -1.00 5.51 5.32
N VAL A 82 -2.10 5.12 5.93
CA VAL A 82 -2.71 5.89 7.03
C VAL A 82 -2.60 5.09 8.33
N ILE A 83 -2.08 5.72 9.37
CA ILE A 83 -2.07 5.17 10.73
C ILE A 83 -3.04 5.99 11.59
N SER A 84 -3.92 5.30 12.30
CA SER A 84 -4.83 5.87 13.29
C SER A 84 -4.40 5.45 14.70
N LYS A 85 -4.27 6.40 15.60
CA LYS A 85 -4.05 6.16 17.03
C LYS A 85 -4.79 7.20 17.86
N ASP A 86 -5.73 6.74 18.70
CA ASP A 86 -6.49 7.57 19.66
C ASP A 86 -7.09 8.84 19.04
N GLY A 87 -7.64 8.73 17.82
CA GLY A 87 -8.26 9.84 17.10
C GLY A 87 -7.30 10.73 16.30
N VAL A 88 -5.99 10.47 16.36
CA VAL A 88 -4.99 11.14 15.53
C VAL A 88 -4.66 10.29 14.31
N LEU A 89 -4.58 10.95 13.15
CA LEU A 89 -4.22 10.33 11.88
C LEU A 89 -2.81 10.76 11.45
N TYR A 90 -2.08 9.82 10.88
CA TYR A 90 -0.76 10.02 10.32
C TYR A 90 -0.73 9.49 8.89
N LEU A 91 -0.02 10.18 8.01
CA LEU A 91 0.21 9.79 6.63
C LEU A 91 1.64 9.27 6.47
N GLY A 92 1.79 8.13 5.80
CA GLY A 92 3.07 7.50 5.49
C GLY A 92 3.06 6.86 4.11
N LEU A 93 4.09 6.06 3.85
CA LEU A 93 4.31 5.38 2.57
C LEU A 93 4.42 3.87 2.79
N ALA A 94 3.71 3.09 1.99
CA ALA A 94 3.73 1.63 2.04
C ALA A 94 3.77 1.01 0.65
N SER A 95 4.11 -0.28 0.61
CA SER A 95 3.97 -1.13 -0.57
C SER A 95 2.99 -2.26 -0.27
N ASP A 96 1.92 -2.36 -1.07
CA ASP A 96 1.00 -3.51 -1.03
C ASP A 96 1.59 -4.67 -1.84
N HIS A 97 2.62 -5.32 -1.28
CA HIS A 97 3.23 -6.47 -1.94
C HIS A 97 2.22 -7.61 -2.07
N THR A 98 2.01 -8.12 -3.27
CA THR A 98 0.92 -9.04 -3.57
C THR A 98 1.42 -10.21 -4.40
N ASP A 99 0.94 -11.41 -4.05
CA ASP A 99 1.12 -12.63 -4.83
C ASP A 99 0.15 -12.66 -6.01
N ARG A 100 0.67 -12.57 -7.24
CA ARG A 100 -0.17 -12.44 -8.44
C ARG A 100 -0.76 -13.76 -8.91
N GLU A 101 -0.11 -14.87 -8.60
CA GLU A 101 -0.65 -16.19 -8.92
C GLU A 101 -1.83 -16.49 -7.98
N LEU A 102 -1.68 -16.23 -6.69
CA LEU A 102 -2.75 -16.39 -5.71
C LEU A 102 -3.86 -15.36 -5.90
N GLU A 103 -3.57 -14.17 -6.42
CA GLU A 103 -4.56 -13.11 -6.64
C GLU A 103 -5.61 -13.53 -7.67
N ALA A 104 -5.19 -14.25 -8.71
CA ALA A 104 -6.09 -14.82 -9.71
C ALA A 104 -7.10 -15.82 -9.11
N HIS A 105 -6.79 -16.40 -7.94
CA HIS A 105 -7.68 -17.29 -7.20
C HIS A 105 -8.46 -16.58 -6.10
N SER A 106 -7.80 -15.67 -5.36
CA SER A 106 -8.39 -14.90 -4.27
C SER A 106 -7.54 -13.69 -3.91
N VAL A 107 -8.05 -12.51 -4.25
CA VAL A 107 -7.44 -11.21 -3.89
C VAL A 107 -7.22 -11.07 -2.37
N ALA A 108 -8.09 -11.65 -1.54
CA ALA A 108 -7.93 -11.58 -0.10
C ALA A 108 -6.74 -12.42 0.40
N LEU A 109 -6.55 -13.62 -0.18
CA LEU A 109 -5.46 -14.50 0.21
C LEU A 109 -4.12 -13.98 -0.31
N SER A 110 -4.07 -13.48 -1.54
CA SER A 110 -2.84 -12.90 -2.11
C SER A 110 -2.32 -11.70 -1.34
N LYS A 111 -3.23 -10.85 -0.83
CA LYS A 111 -2.86 -9.72 0.01
C LYS A 111 -2.39 -10.18 1.38
N GLN A 112 -2.98 -11.22 1.94
CA GLN A 112 -2.68 -11.70 3.28
C GLN A 112 -1.34 -12.46 3.38
N ILE A 113 -0.95 -13.19 2.33
CA ILE A 113 0.24 -14.05 2.35
C ILE A 113 1.56 -13.26 2.29
N CYS A 114 1.53 -12.05 1.71
CA CYS A 114 2.72 -11.24 1.49
C CYS A 114 2.92 -10.16 2.57
N ALA A 115 4.18 -9.86 2.84
CA ALA A 115 4.58 -8.72 3.66
C ALA A 115 4.08 -7.39 3.07
N LYS A 116 3.94 -6.38 3.94
CA LYS A 116 3.55 -5.01 3.62
C LYS A 116 4.68 -4.06 4.05
N PRO A 117 5.71 -3.87 3.20
CA PRO A 117 6.80 -2.94 3.49
C PRO A 117 6.28 -1.52 3.71
N VAL A 118 6.75 -0.85 4.76
CA VAL A 118 6.39 0.52 5.09
C VAL A 118 7.64 1.35 5.34
N ALA A 119 7.60 2.62 4.96
CA ALA A 119 8.63 3.58 5.33
C ALA A 119 8.62 3.82 6.84
N ASP A 120 9.75 4.29 7.37
CA ASP A 120 9.89 4.72 8.76
C ASP A 120 9.44 6.16 8.97
N ALA A 121 9.46 7.02 7.96
CA ALA A 121 9.00 8.39 8.08
C ALA A 121 7.48 8.53 7.85
N ILE A 122 6.85 9.39 8.66
CA ILE A 122 5.43 9.75 8.59
C ILE A 122 5.25 11.25 8.82
N TRP A 123 4.10 11.76 8.40
CA TRP A 123 3.62 13.12 8.68
C TRP A 123 2.33 13.04 9.50
N LYS A 124 2.01 14.08 10.28
CA LYS A 124 0.62 14.22 10.76
C LYS A 124 -0.26 14.47 9.56
N PHE A 125 -1.44 13.84 9.55
CA PHE A 125 -2.38 14.00 8.46
C PHE A 125 -2.86 15.46 8.32
N ASP A 126 -3.09 16.13 9.45
CA ASP A 126 -3.55 17.52 9.48
C ASP A 126 -2.55 18.50 8.83
N ASP A 127 -1.25 18.21 8.89
CA ASP A 127 -0.21 19.08 8.29
C ASP A 127 -0.23 19.07 6.75
N VAL A 128 -0.93 18.10 6.15
CA VAL A 128 -1.02 17.93 4.70
C VAL A 128 -2.45 17.90 4.17
N ALA A 129 -3.46 17.98 5.04
CA ALA A 129 -4.86 17.82 4.68
C ALA A 129 -5.33 18.80 3.59
N ASP A 130 -4.87 20.05 3.65
CA ASP A 130 -5.27 21.13 2.72
C ASP A 130 -4.70 20.98 1.30
N HIS A 131 -3.66 20.17 1.13
CA HIS A 131 -3.00 19.95 -0.17
C HIS A 131 -2.72 18.47 -0.46
N LEU A 132 -3.40 17.57 0.24
CA LEU A 132 -3.20 16.12 0.20
C LEU A 132 -3.24 15.58 -1.24
N GLU A 133 -4.14 16.10 -2.07
CA GLU A 133 -4.32 15.66 -3.46
C GLU A 133 -3.13 15.98 -4.38
N GLN A 134 -2.25 16.90 -3.98
CA GLN A 134 -1.04 17.28 -4.71
C GLN A 134 0.14 16.36 -4.41
N ILE A 135 0.05 15.55 -3.34
CA ILE A 135 1.14 14.65 -2.96
C ILE A 135 1.35 13.61 -4.06
N GLU A 136 2.59 13.50 -4.51
CA GLU A 136 3.03 12.61 -5.58
C GLU A 136 3.51 11.28 -4.98
N LEU A 137 3.15 10.17 -5.62
CA LEU A 137 3.73 8.87 -5.34
C LEU A 137 4.42 8.34 -6.60
N LYS A 138 5.64 7.80 -6.42
CA LYS A 138 6.41 7.20 -7.50
C LYS A 138 7.04 5.90 -7.02
N SER A 139 7.15 4.94 -7.92
CA SER A 139 7.90 3.72 -7.69
C SER A 139 8.72 3.33 -8.91
N TRP A 140 9.75 2.54 -8.64
CA TRP A 140 10.61 1.96 -9.63
C TRP A 140 10.92 0.53 -9.24
N ILE A 141 11.19 -0.28 -10.26
CA ILE A 141 11.61 -1.66 -10.09
C ILE A 141 12.96 -1.89 -10.73
N ARG A 142 13.63 -2.94 -10.28
CA ARG A 142 14.82 -3.49 -10.91
C ARG A 142 14.68 -5.00 -10.96
N GLU A 143 14.85 -5.59 -12.15
CA GLU A 143 14.52 -7.01 -12.40
C GLU A 143 15.69 -7.95 -12.06
N GLY A 144 16.94 -7.54 -12.29
CA GLY A 144 18.16 -8.22 -11.83
C GLY A 144 19.08 -7.30 -11.01
N ASP A 145 20.02 -7.87 -10.25
CA ASP A 145 20.88 -7.09 -9.34
C ASP A 145 21.72 -6.00 -10.06
N SER A 146 22.07 -6.22 -11.34
CA SER A 146 22.84 -5.29 -12.18
C SER A 146 21.99 -4.45 -13.14
N ASP A 147 20.67 -4.63 -13.15
CA ASP A 147 19.81 -3.93 -14.09
C ASP A 147 19.59 -2.47 -13.67
N GLU A 148 19.21 -1.65 -14.64
CA GLU A 148 18.84 -0.26 -14.37
C GLU A 148 17.48 -0.18 -13.67
N TRP A 149 17.30 0.85 -12.85
CA TRP A 149 15.99 1.13 -12.25
C TRP A 149 15.01 1.65 -13.31
N VAL A 150 13.88 0.97 -13.47
CA VAL A 150 12.85 1.34 -14.43
C VAL A 150 11.66 1.98 -13.69
N PRO A 151 11.15 3.15 -14.13
CA PRO A 151 9.92 3.72 -13.58
C PRO A 151 8.75 2.74 -13.69
N TYR A 152 8.08 2.51 -12.56
CA TYR A 152 7.05 1.48 -12.45
C TYR A 152 5.66 2.06 -12.18
N GLN A 153 5.50 2.96 -11.21
CA GLN A 153 4.23 3.67 -10.99
C GLN A 153 4.51 5.16 -10.78
N GLU A 154 3.60 6.02 -11.24
CA GLU A 154 3.66 7.46 -11.01
C GLU A 154 2.25 8.07 -11.03
N GLY A 155 1.95 8.89 -10.04
CA GLY A 155 0.65 9.54 -9.90
C GLY A 155 0.60 10.41 -8.65
N THR A 156 -0.56 10.99 -8.37
CA THR A 156 -0.81 11.73 -7.13
C THR A 156 -1.91 11.03 -6.31
N ILE A 157 -2.07 11.42 -5.04
CA ILE A 157 -3.19 10.94 -4.21
C ILE A 157 -4.55 11.26 -4.87
N ALA A 158 -4.64 12.29 -5.73
CA ALA A 158 -5.86 12.57 -6.50
C ALA A 158 -6.30 11.43 -7.44
N SER A 159 -5.44 10.46 -7.76
CA SER A 159 -5.83 9.28 -8.55
C SER A 159 -6.53 8.19 -7.72
N ILE A 160 -6.42 8.26 -6.39
CA ILE A 160 -6.98 7.31 -5.42
C ILE A 160 -8.17 7.98 -4.73
N ARG A 161 -9.25 7.23 -4.46
CA ARG A 161 -10.43 7.69 -3.72
C ARG A 161 -10.02 8.54 -2.51
N PRO A 162 -10.71 9.66 -2.22
CA PRO A 162 -10.33 10.53 -1.13
C PRO A 162 -10.02 9.73 0.14
N LEU A 163 -8.87 9.99 0.76
CA LEU A 163 -8.41 9.18 1.90
C LEU A 163 -9.41 9.25 3.05
N SER A 164 -10.12 10.37 3.21
CA SER A 164 -11.24 10.51 4.16
C SER A 164 -12.30 9.42 3.99
N ASP A 165 -12.74 9.18 2.76
CA ASP A 165 -13.77 8.20 2.43
C ASP A 165 -13.26 6.78 2.69
N LEU A 166 -11.98 6.52 2.41
CA LEU A 166 -11.35 5.24 2.69
C LEU A 166 -11.22 4.99 4.20
N ILE A 167 -10.82 6.01 4.97
CA ILE A 167 -10.70 5.96 6.43
C ILE A 167 -12.05 5.67 7.07
N GLU A 168 -13.10 6.37 6.64
CA GLU A 168 -14.47 6.16 7.10
C GLU A 168 -14.98 4.76 6.73
N GLY A 169 -14.91 4.39 5.45
CA GLY A 169 -15.43 3.11 4.97
C GLY A 169 -14.70 1.89 5.54
N ALA A 170 -13.41 2.03 5.89
CA ALA A 170 -12.65 0.99 6.59
C ALA A 170 -12.91 0.93 8.10
N GLY A 171 -13.57 1.95 8.68
CA GLY A 171 -13.70 2.11 10.13
C GLY A 171 -12.36 2.30 10.83
N LEU A 172 -11.36 2.90 10.16
CA LEU A 172 -9.98 2.95 10.63
C LEU A 172 -9.84 3.71 11.95
N THR A 173 -10.57 4.82 12.11
CA THR A 173 -10.55 5.62 13.34
C THR A 173 -11.03 4.82 14.54
N ALA A 174 -12.13 4.06 14.39
CA ALA A 174 -12.63 3.19 15.45
C ALA A 174 -11.67 2.04 15.78
N ALA A 175 -11.01 1.47 14.76
CA ALA A 175 -10.01 0.42 14.97
C ALA A 175 -8.79 0.91 15.76
N GLY A 176 -8.39 2.17 15.58
CA GLY A 176 -7.27 2.81 16.27
C GLY A 176 -7.60 3.42 17.65
N ALA A 177 -8.84 3.31 18.13
CA ALA A 177 -9.30 3.97 19.37
C ALA A 177 -9.07 3.15 20.64
N ASN A 178 -8.71 1.87 20.53
CA ASN A 178 -8.66 0.92 21.66
C ASN A 178 -7.24 0.72 22.22
N GLY A 179 -6.45 1.79 22.31
CA GLY A 179 -5.09 1.76 22.86
C GLY A 179 -4.01 1.22 21.92
N LYS A 180 -4.38 0.49 20.85
CA LYS A 180 -3.49 0.09 19.75
C LYS A 180 -3.77 0.91 18.50
N ALA A 181 -2.73 1.13 17.71
CA ALA A 181 -2.84 1.79 16.43
C ALA A 181 -3.39 0.83 15.35
N ALA A 182 -4.08 1.40 14.39
CA ALA A 182 -4.57 0.72 13.20
C ALA A 182 -3.94 1.33 11.95
N ALA A 183 -3.50 0.49 11.03
CA ALA A 183 -2.91 0.90 9.76
C ALA A 183 -3.82 0.54 8.59
N MET A 184 -3.78 1.37 7.54
CA MET A 184 -4.44 1.10 6.27
C MET A 184 -3.54 1.46 5.09
N LEU A 185 -3.35 0.53 4.17
CA LEU A 185 -2.84 0.80 2.83
C LEU A 185 -4.01 1.22 1.94
N CYS A 186 -3.91 2.37 1.29
CA CYS A 186 -5.06 3.10 0.73
C CYS A 186 -5.36 2.81 -0.75
N GLY A 187 -4.70 1.82 -1.33
CA GLY A 187 -4.75 1.49 -2.74
C GLY A 187 -3.70 2.26 -3.57
N THR A 188 -3.58 1.84 -4.82
CA THR A 188 -2.54 2.32 -5.76
C THR A 188 -3.14 2.74 -7.11
N PHE A 189 -2.27 3.15 -8.04
CA PHE A 189 -2.59 3.39 -9.45
C PHE A 189 -1.78 2.47 -10.37
N GLY A 190 -2.21 2.37 -11.64
CA GLY A 190 -1.68 1.40 -12.60
C GLY A 190 -0.17 1.46 -12.84
N ALA A 191 0.44 0.29 -13.02
CA ALA A 191 1.86 0.15 -13.32
C ALA A 191 2.17 0.34 -14.82
N LYS A 192 3.27 1.06 -15.10
CA LYS A 192 3.87 1.24 -16.42
C LYS A 192 4.36 -0.11 -16.95
N GLY A 193 3.79 -0.55 -18.06
CA GLY A 193 4.09 -1.86 -18.66
C GLY A 193 3.41 -3.03 -17.96
N GLY A 194 2.42 -2.77 -17.10
CA GLY A 194 1.70 -3.80 -16.36
C GLY A 194 2.43 -4.25 -15.10
N VAL A 195 1.65 -4.84 -14.20
CA VAL A 195 2.13 -5.35 -12.92
C VAL A 195 3.00 -6.58 -13.15
N ARG A 196 4.20 -6.59 -12.56
CA ARG A 196 5.16 -7.69 -12.79
C ARG A 196 6.16 -7.86 -11.64
N PRO A 197 6.73 -9.07 -11.48
CA PRO A 197 7.78 -9.32 -10.51
C PRO A 197 9.04 -8.51 -10.74
N ALA A 198 9.78 -8.29 -9.66
CA ALA A 198 11.06 -7.58 -9.67
C ALA A 198 11.94 -8.09 -8.53
N ARG A 199 13.25 -7.94 -8.69
CA ARG A 199 14.25 -8.24 -7.67
C ARG A 199 14.31 -7.19 -6.57
N SER A 200 14.14 -5.91 -6.94
CA SER A 200 14.14 -4.79 -6.01
C SER A 200 13.01 -3.82 -6.33
N PHE A 201 12.46 -3.18 -5.28
CA PHE A 201 11.43 -2.16 -5.38
C PHE A 201 11.85 -0.92 -4.58
N LYS A 202 11.70 0.27 -5.17
CA LYS A 202 11.89 1.55 -4.46
C LYS A 202 10.70 2.46 -4.69
N MET A 203 10.37 3.26 -3.70
CA MET A 203 9.21 4.15 -3.71
C MET A 203 9.48 5.47 -3.02
N THR A 204 8.71 6.47 -3.41
CA THR A 204 8.75 7.83 -2.85
C THR A 204 7.34 8.39 -2.77
N MET A 205 7.07 9.12 -1.68
CA MET A 205 5.93 10.01 -1.52
C MET A 205 6.47 11.43 -1.32
N HIS A 206 6.13 12.35 -2.21
CA HIS A 206 6.65 13.71 -2.23
C HIS A 206 5.53 14.73 -2.04
N ASP A 207 5.70 15.62 -1.06
CA ASP A 207 4.85 16.78 -0.85
C ASP A 207 5.50 18.01 -1.50
N PRO A 208 4.97 18.49 -2.63
CA PRO A 208 5.55 19.64 -3.33
C PRO A 208 5.33 20.98 -2.62
N VAL A 209 4.34 21.07 -1.72
CA VAL A 209 4.03 22.30 -0.97
C VAL A 209 5.01 22.49 0.19
N ARG A 210 5.31 21.40 0.91
CA ARG A 210 6.28 21.41 2.03
C ARG A 210 7.73 21.17 1.57
N GLY A 211 7.93 20.67 0.35
CA GLY A 211 9.26 20.29 -0.15
C GLY A 211 9.86 19.09 0.59
N LEU A 212 9.01 18.21 1.13
CA LEU A 212 9.41 17.05 1.92
C LEU A 212 9.13 15.75 1.15
N SER A 213 9.91 14.71 1.46
CA SER A 213 9.73 13.39 0.86
C SER A 213 9.89 12.29 1.88
N ILE A 214 9.09 11.23 1.72
CA ILE A 214 9.25 9.94 2.41
C ILE A 214 9.67 8.92 1.36
N THR A 215 10.68 8.11 1.67
CA THR A 215 11.22 7.11 0.73
C THR A 215 11.38 5.76 1.42
N HIS A 216 11.24 4.69 0.65
CA HIS A 216 11.59 3.35 1.13
C HIS A 216 12.02 2.47 -0.05
N SER A 217 12.83 1.46 0.23
CA SER A 217 13.23 0.46 -0.74
C SER A 217 13.44 -0.88 -0.05
N TYR A 218 13.09 -1.94 -0.77
CA TYR A 218 13.32 -3.29 -0.29
C TYR A 218 13.67 -4.24 -1.43
N ASP A 219 14.43 -5.28 -1.10
CA ASP A 219 14.75 -6.41 -1.96
C ASP A 219 13.77 -7.56 -1.73
N ILE A 220 13.52 -8.32 -2.79
CA ILE A 220 12.67 -9.50 -2.77
C ILE A 220 13.55 -10.73 -2.93
N VAL A 221 13.52 -11.62 -1.93
CA VAL A 221 14.18 -12.92 -1.97
C VAL A 221 13.14 -13.98 -2.29
N GLU A 222 13.34 -14.67 -3.40
CA GLU A 222 12.55 -15.83 -3.79
C GLU A 222 12.94 -17.04 -2.94
N LEU A 223 11.94 -17.63 -2.30
CA LEU A 223 12.02 -18.91 -1.60
C LEU A 223 11.50 -20.03 -2.51
N PRO A 224 12.03 -21.26 -2.40
CA PRO A 224 11.57 -22.37 -3.20
C PRO A 224 10.12 -22.76 -2.84
N GLU A 225 9.32 -23.05 -3.87
CA GLU A 225 8.03 -23.70 -3.72
C GLU A 225 8.26 -25.22 -3.60
N ILE A 226 7.81 -25.81 -2.48
CA ILE A 226 8.01 -27.24 -2.17
C ILE A 226 6.65 -27.95 -2.15
N ALA A 227 6.60 -29.16 -2.73
CA ALA A 227 5.41 -30.03 -2.82
C ALA A 227 5.17 -30.88 -1.57
#